data_AF-A0A0F8W485-F1
#
_entry.id   AF-A0A0F8W485-F1
#
_cell.length_a   1.000
_cell.length_b   1.000
_cell.length_c   1.000
_cell.angle_alpha   90.00
_cell.angle_beta   90.00
_cell.angle_gamma   90.00
#
_symmetry.space_group_name_H-M   'P 1'
#
loop_
_entity.id
_entity.type
_entity.pdbx_description
1 polymer ?
#
loop_
_entity_poly.entity_id
_entity_poly.type
_entity_poly.pdbx_seq_one_letter_code
_entity_poly.pdbx_strand_id
1 'polypeptide(L)'
;MKFRAHLSRYFSNLFLEFRIPIVKKSVQLSAKLYNSPESIAYGLGSRCKDGKYVGFGDYDNLEYDLVLDEVLTIMKKFSLKNVFLFQTKKEGYHFICLEKKSLGDWFHILRDESSCDVAFIYSVKNFKGREWVLRYSEKGGREPPTYIQH
;
A
#
# COMPACT_ATOMS: atom_id res chain seq x y z
N MET A 1 11.96 -34.53 -3.62
CA MET A 1 11.32 -33.31 -4.14
C MET A 1 10.39 -32.79 -3.05
N LYS A 2 10.43 -31.49 -2.75
CA LYS A 2 9.53 -30.84 -1.80
C LYS A 2 8.73 -29.79 -2.56
N PHE A 3 7.42 -29.88 -2.47
CA PHE A 3 6.50 -28.89 -3.01
C PHE A 3 5.89 -28.12 -1.85
N ARG A 4 5.90 -26.79 -1.93
CA ARG A 4 5.21 -25.91 -0.98
C ARG A 4 4.43 -24.87 -1.76
N ALA A 5 3.14 -24.78 -1.49
CA ALA A 5 2.31 -23.69 -1.97
C ALA A 5 1.98 -22.78 -0.79
N HIS A 6 2.15 -21.47 -0.98
CA HIS A 6 1.65 -20.47 -0.05
C HIS A 6 0.58 -19.66 -0.78
N LEU A 7 -0.67 -19.88 -0.39
CA LEU A 7 -1.83 -19.18 -0.92
C LEU A 7 -2.10 -17.96 -0.04
N SER A 8 -2.21 -16.79 -0.66
CA SER A 8 -2.74 -15.58 -0.02
C SER A 8 -3.89 -15.04 -0.87
N ARG A 9 -4.66 -14.11 -0.30
CA ARG A 9 -5.78 -13.46 -1.01
C ARG A 9 -5.34 -12.71 -2.28
N TYR A 10 -4.06 -12.32 -2.40
CA TYR A 10 -3.56 -11.44 -3.46
C TYR A 10 -2.52 -12.09 -4.39
N PHE A 11 -1.87 -13.15 -3.94
CA PHE A 11 -0.88 -13.88 -4.73
C PHE A 11 -0.78 -15.33 -4.25
N SER A 12 -0.37 -16.19 -5.18
CA SER A 12 0.03 -17.56 -4.88
C SER A 12 1.53 -17.69 -5.13
N ASN A 13 2.27 -18.11 -4.11
CA ASN A 13 3.67 -18.49 -4.27
C ASN A 13 3.76 -20.00 -4.37
N LEU A 14 4.33 -20.47 -5.47
CA LEU A 14 4.64 -21.88 -5.71
C LEU A 14 6.15 -22.06 -5.55
N PHE A 15 6.54 -22.91 -4.60
CA PHE A 15 7.92 -23.27 -4.35
C PHE A 15 8.12 -24.74 -4.70
N LEU A 16 9.04 -25.00 -5.62
CA LEU A 16 9.52 -26.34 -5.93
C LEU A 16 10.98 -26.44 -5.54
N GLU A 17 11.29 -27.35 -4.62
CA GLU A 17 12.66 -27.64 -4.21
C GLU A 17 13.00 -29.09 -4.54
N PHE A 18 14.11 -29.31 -5.24
CA PHE A 18 14.63 -30.65 -5.44
C PHE A 18 16.15 -30.67 -5.26
N ARG A 19 16.63 -31.79 -4.72
CA ARG A 19 18.06 -32.07 -4.56
C ARG A 19 18.53 -32.82 -5.79
N ILE A 20 19.69 -32.47 -6.29
CA ILE A 20 20.41 -33.18 -7.35
C ILE A 20 21.57 -33.94 -6.67
N PRO A 21 21.39 -35.24 -6.34
CA PRO A 21 22.33 -35.98 -5.50
C PRO A 21 23.72 -36.08 -6.11
N ILE A 22 23.78 -36.25 -7.44
CA ILE A 22 25.01 -36.47 -8.22
C ILE A 22 26.00 -35.29 -8.06
N VAL A 23 25.49 -34.06 -7.96
CA VAL A 23 26.32 -32.85 -7.80
C VAL A 23 26.25 -32.25 -6.40
N LYS A 24 25.56 -32.90 -5.45
CA LYS A 24 25.30 -32.39 -4.09
C LYS A 24 24.74 -30.96 -4.07
N LYS A 25 23.92 -30.59 -5.06
CA LYS A 25 23.27 -29.26 -5.15
C LYS A 25 21.76 -29.37 -4.91
N SER A 26 21.17 -28.25 -4.52
CA SER A 26 19.71 -28.07 -4.48
C SER A 26 19.31 -27.01 -5.49
N VAL A 27 18.17 -27.21 -6.13
CA VAL A 27 17.52 -26.21 -6.98
C VAL A 27 16.21 -25.82 -6.33
N GLN A 28 15.99 -24.51 -6.19
CA GLN A 28 14.72 -23.94 -5.78
C GLN A 28 14.16 -23.12 -6.94
N LEU A 29 12.95 -23.46 -7.37
CA LEU A 29 12.18 -22.68 -8.32
C LEU A 29 11.04 -22.00 -7.56
N SER A 30 10.88 -20.70 -7.78
CA SER A 30 9.77 -19.91 -7.24
C SER A 30 8.98 -19.29 -8.37
N ALA A 31 7.68 -19.57 -8.43
CA ALA A 31 6.75 -18.87 -9.30
C ALA A 31 5.78 -18.03 -8.45
N LYS A 32 5.61 -16.76 -8.80
CA LYS A 32 4.67 -15.85 -8.15
C LYS A 32 3.55 -15.54 -9.13
N LEU A 33 2.35 -16.04 -8.84
CA LEU A 33 1.14 -15.74 -9.59
C LEU A 33 0.43 -14.55 -8.92
N TYR A 34 0.10 -13.55 -9.73
CA TYR A 34 -0.65 -12.36 -9.31
C TYR A 34 -1.80 -12.13 -10.28
N ASN A 35 -2.91 -11.57 -9.77
CA ASN A 35 -4.00 -11.14 -10.63
C ASN A 35 -3.50 -9.99 -11.51
N SER A 36 -3.61 -10.15 -12.83
CA SER A 36 -3.36 -9.07 -13.77
C SER A 36 -4.47 -8.03 -13.64
N PRO A 37 -4.15 -6.74 -13.58
CA PRO A 37 -5.18 -5.71 -13.52
C PRO A 37 -5.99 -5.72 -14.83
N GLU A 38 -7.32 -5.73 -14.72
CA GLU A 38 -8.24 -5.67 -15.86
C GLU A 38 -8.24 -4.28 -16.54
N SER A 39 -7.75 -3.26 -15.84
CA SER A 39 -7.68 -1.87 -16.33
C SER A 39 -6.42 -1.16 -15.83
N ILE A 40 -5.90 -0.27 -16.67
CA ILE A 40 -4.80 0.63 -16.33
C ILE A 40 -5.38 1.87 -15.66
N ALA A 41 -4.71 2.35 -14.62
CA ALA A 41 -5.02 3.64 -13.99
C ALA A 41 -3.73 4.43 -13.77
N TYR A 42 -3.84 5.74 -13.85
CA TYR A 42 -2.77 6.69 -13.61
C TYR A 42 -2.91 7.29 -12.21
N GLY A 43 -1.77 7.56 -11.58
CA GLY A 43 -1.72 8.10 -10.24
C GLY A 43 -0.39 8.79 -9.95
N LEU A 44 -0.40 9.54 -8.85
CA LEU A 44 0.78 10.16 -8.29
C LEU A 44 1.40 9.21 -7.26
N GLY A 45 2.69 8.96 -7.41
CA GLY A 45 3.47 8.14 -6.48
C GLY A 45 3.91 8.92 -5.25
N SER A 46 3.99 8.24 -4.11
CA SER A 46 4.44 8.84 -2.86
C SER A 46 5.95 9.03 -2.77
N ARG A 47 6.73 8.40 -3.65
CA ARG A 47 8.19 8.44 -3.59
C ARG A 47 8.74 9.69 -4.30
N CYS A 48 9.54 10.44 -3.56
CA CYS A 48 10.21 11.64 -4.06
C CYS A 48 11.55 11.31 -4.74
N LYS A 49 12.03 12.25 -5.57
CA LYS A 49 13.32 12.13 -6.28
C LYS A 49 14.53 11.96 -5.34
N ASP A 50 14.43 12.45 -4.11
CA ASP A 50 15.44 12.34 -3.06
C ASP A 50 15.39 11.01 -2.29
N GLY A 51 14.50 10.09 -2.69
CA GLY A 51 14.32 8.79 -2.04
C GLY A 51 13.48 8.83 -0.75
N LYS A 52 13.02 10.01 -0.32
CA LYS A 52 12.03 10.17 0.75
C LYS A 52 10.62 9.94 0.21
N TYR A 53 9.65 9.96 1.13
CA TYR A 53 8.26 9.67 0.84
C TYR A 53 7.35 10.75 1.41
N VAL A 54 6.29 11.09 0.69
CA VAL A 54 5.09 11.74 1.25
C VAL A 54 4.15 10.66 1.80
N GLY A 55 3.32 11.01 2.78
CA GLY A 55 2.51 10.05 3.53
C GLY A 55 1.18 9.81 2.87
N PHE A 56 0.91 8.57 2.43
CA PHE A 56 -0.40 8.17 1.90
C PHE A 56 -0.98 7.09 2.83
N GLY A 57 -2.22 7.25 3.25
CA GLY A 57 -2.98 6.21 3.94
C GLY A 57 -4.32 5.95 3.27
N ASP A 58 -4.85 4.75 3.49
CA ASP A 58 -6.08 4.23 2.92
C ASP A 58 -6.93 3.62 4.03
N TYR A 59 -8.15 4.13 4.16
CA TYR A 59 -9.14 3.76 5.16
C TYR A 59 -10.35 3.18 4.46
N ASP A 60 -10.69 1.94 4.81
CA ASP A 60 -11.75 1.19 4.17
C ASP A 60 -12.83 0.79 5.19
N ASN A 61 -14.09 1.08 4.85
CA ASN A 61 -15.28 0.77 5.65
C ASN A 61 -15.29 1.45 7.04
N LEU A 62 -14.93 2.74 7.07
CA LEU A 62 -14.99 3.57 8.28
C LEU A 62 -15.90 4.77 8.05
N GLU A 63 -16.51 5.28 9.13
CA GLU A 63 -17.27 6.52 9.08
C GLU A 63 -16.32 7.73 8.99
N TYR A 64 -16.75 8.78 8.29
CA TYR A 64 -15.93 9.98 8.06
C TYR A 64 -15.42 10.61 9.36
N ASP A 65 -16.28 10.75 10.36
CA ASP A 65 -15.95 11.42 11.63
C ASP A 65 -14.85 10.66 12.40
N LEU A 66 -14.87 9.32 12.34
CA LEU A 66 -13.83 8.48 12.94
C LEU A 66 -12.49 8.62 12.21
N VAL A 67 -12.52 8.66 10.87
CA VAL A 67 -11.31 8.89 10.07
C VAL A 67 -10.74 10.28 10.33
N LEU A 68 -11.59 11.31 10.40
CA LEU A 68 -11.17 12.68 10.67
C LEU A 68 -10.53 12.81 12.06
N ASP A 69 -11.16 12.26 13.10
CA ASP A 69 -10.61 12.29 14.47
C ASP A 69 -9.26 11.57 14.57
N GLU A 70 -9.13 10.40 13.95
CA GLU A 70 -7.86 9.68 13.91
C GLU A 70 -6.77 10.49 13.18
N VAL A 71 -7.09 11.04 12.01
CA VAL A 71 -6.13 11.84 11.21
C VAL A 71 -5.71 13.09 11.97
N LEU A 72 -6.62 13.79 12.64
CA LEU A 72 -6.30 14.94 13.49
C LEU A 72 -5.42 14.53 14.69
N THR A 73 -5.68 13.37 15.29
CA THR A 73 -4.85 12.82 16.37
C THR A 73 -3.43 12.52 15.90
N ILE A 74 -3.28 11.86 14.74
CA ILE A 74 -1.99 11.57 14.11
C ILE A 74 -1.26 12.88 13.77
N MET A 75 -1.96 13.86 13.17
CA MET A 75 -1.40 15.17 12.85
C MET A 75 -0.83 15.85 14.09
N LYS A 76 -1.59 15.86 15.19
CA LYS A 76 -1.16 16.43 16.46
C LYS A 76 0.03 15.68 17.05
N LYS A 77 -0.03 14.34 17.10
CA LYS A 77 1.00 13.49 17.71
C LYS A 77 2.35 13.60 16.99
N PHE A 78 2.33 13.63 15.66
CA PHE A 78 3.54 13.67 14.83
C PHE A 78 3.86 15.07 14.29
N SER A 79 3.12 16.10 14.73
CA SER A 79 3.24 17.48 14.27
C SER A 79 3.18 17.62 12.74
N LEU A 80 2.33 16.81 12.09
CA LEU A 80 2.17 16.81 10.64
C LEU A 80 1.38 18.02 10.17
N LYS A 81 1.81 18.58 9.05
CA LYS A 81 1.18 19.69 8.34
C LYS A 81 0.86 19.28 6.91
N ASN A 82 0.07 20.09 6.21
CA ASN A 82 -0.29 19.88 4.80
C ASN A 82 -0.90 18.48 4.57
N VAL A 83 -1.89 18.15 5.40
CA VAL A 83 -2.66 16.91 5.32
C VAL A 83 -3.97 17.19 4.59
N PHE A 84 -4.31 16.30 3.66
CA PHE A 84 -5.48 16.38 2.81
C PHE A 84 -6.23 15.06 2.89
N LEU A 85 -7.56 15.13 3.02
CA LEU A 85 -8.44 13.96 2.97
C LEU A 85 -9.13 13.89 1.63
N PHE A 86 -9.27 12.67 1.11
CA PHE A 86 -9.96 12.39 -0.14
C PHE A 86 -10.96 11.26 0.08
N GLN A 87 -12.18 11.40 -0.44
CA GLN A 87 -13.16 10.32 -0.49
C GLN A 87 -12.90 9.46 -1.73
N THR A 88 -12.80 8.15 -1.55
CA THR A 88 -12.55 7.21 -2.66
C THR A 88 -13.78 6.40 -3.06
N LYS A 89 -14.70 6.20 -2.12
CA LYS A 89 -16.01 5.54 -2.24
C LYS A 89 -16.83 5.86 -0.99
N LYS A 90 -18.06 5.37 -0.93
CA LYS A 90 -18.82 5.37 0.34
C LYS A 90 -18.00 4.65 1.41
N GLU A 91 -17.77 5.31 2.54
CA GLU A 91 -16.97 4.81 3.67
C GLU A 91 -15.53 4.42 3.29
N GLY A 92 -14.97 5.05 2.24
CA GLY A 92 -13.58 4.87 1.83
C GLY A 92 -12.87 6.21 1.73
N TYR A 93 -11.72 6.34 2.40
CA TYR A 93 -11.00 7.60 2.53
C TYR A 93 -9.50 7.40 2.35
N HIS A 94 -8.85 8.31 1.67
CA HIS A 94 -7.41 8.42 1.66
C HIS A 94 -6.98 9.67 2.42
N PHE A 95 -5.92 9.58 3.21
CA PHE A 95 -5.21 10.76 3.69
C PHE A 95 -3.89 10.91 2.97
N ILE A 96 -3.51 12.16 2.69
CA ILE A 96 -2.28 12.52 1.98
C ILE A 96 -1.58 13.63 2.77
N CYS A 97 -0.37 13.36 3.24
CA CYS A 97 0.49 14.34 3.90
C CYS A 97 1.70 14.66 3.02
N LEU A 98 1.85 15.93 2.63
CA LEU A 98 2.93 16.37 1.73
C LEU A 98 4.29 16.52 2.40
N GLU A 99 4.40 16.25 3.70
CA GLU A 99 5.69 16.23 4.38
C GLU A 99 6.55 15.05 3.93
N LYS A 100 7.84 15.32 3.67
CA LYS A 100 8.79 14.29 3.29
C LYS A 100 9.44 13.64 4.52
N LYS A 101 9.22 12.34 4.70
CA LYS A 101 9.87 11.52 5.73
C LYS A 101 10.50 10.27 5.14
N SER A 102 11.25 9.52 5.94
CA SER A 102 11.77 8.22 5.50
C SER A 102 10.62 7.22 5.34
N LEU A 103 10.85 6.15 4.57
CA LEU A 103 9.87 5.06 4.48
C LEU A 103 9.61 4.43 5.86
N GLY A 104 10.66 4.34 6.71
CA GLY A 104 10.53 3.80 8.07
C GLY A 104 9.59 4.63 8.94
N ASP A 105 9.70 5.96 8.87
CA ASP A 105 8.83 6.88 9.63
C ASP A 105 7.37 6.73 9.20
N TRP A 106 7.10 6.69 7.88
CA TRP A 106 5.75 6.47 7.39
C TRP A 106 5.23 5.08 7.72
N PHE A 107 6.08 4.05 7.71
CA PHE A 107 5.67 2.73 8.18
C PHE A 107 5.27 2.75 9.65
N HIS A 108 6.02 3.44 10.51
CA HIS A 108 5.68 3.57 11.92
C HIS A 108 4.33 4.29 12.09
N ILE A 109 4.17 5.46 11.46
CA ILE A 109 2.92 6.23 11.54
C ILE A 109 1.72 5.42 11.02
N LEU A 110 1.82 4.83 9.83
CA LEU A 110 0.68 4.14 9.23
C LEU A 110 0.37 2.81 9.92
N ARG A 111 1.40 2.05 10.33
CA ARG A 111 1.20 0.69 10.88
C ARG A 111 0.89 0.69 12.35
N ASP A 112 1.58 1.53 13.12
CA ASP A 112 1.54 1.46 14.58
C ASP A 112 0.57 2.49 15.18
N GLU A 113 0.17 3.50 14.40
CA GLU A 113 -0.49 4.71 14.91
C GLU A 113 -1.75 5.09 14.13
N SER A 114 -2.19 4.25 13.18
CA SER A 114 -3.39 4.48 12.38
C SER A 114 -4.13 3.18 12.11
N SER A 115 -5.41 3.30 11.74
CA SER A 115 -6.26 2.19 11.29
C SER A 115 -6.16 1.96 9.77
N CYS A 116 -5.08 2.43 9.14
CA CYS A 116 -4.84 2.29 7.71
C CYS A 116 -4.78 0.82 7.28
N ASP A 117 -5.31 0.52 6.09
CA ASP A 117 -5.37 -0.84 5.56
C ASP A 117 -3.97 -1.47 5.49
N VAL A 118 -3.84 -2.65 6.10
CA VAL A 118 -2.57 -3.36 6.20
C VAL A 118 -2.02 -3.71 4.82
N ALA A 119 -2.88 -4.12 3.87
CA ALA A 119 -2.41 -4.46 2.54
C ALA A 119 -1.90 -3.21 1.80
N PHE A 120 -2.53 -2.05 2.00
CA PHE A 120 -2.09 -0.77 1.49
C PHE A 120 -0.72 -0.38 2.06
N ILE A 121 -0.52 -0.48 3.38
CA ILE A 121 0.76 -0.19 4.04
C ILE A 121 1.89 -1.02 3.42
N TYR A 122 1.68 -2.33 3.28
CA TYR A 122 2.71 -3.23 2.76
C TYR A 122 2.85 -3.22 1.23
N SER A 123 1.92 -2.58 0.50
CA SER A 123 1.96 -2.49 -0.97
C SER A 123 3.29 -1.89 -1.47
N VAL A 124 3.81 -0.87 -0.79
CA VAL A 124 5.09 -0.20 -1.08
C VAL A 124 6.29 -1.15 -1.05
N LYS A 125 6.23 -2.28 -0.33
CA LYS A 125 7.30 -3.30 -0.32
C LYS A 125 7.11 -4.34 -1.40
N ASN A 126 5.87 -4.56 -1.83
CA ASN A 126 5.48 -5.66 -2.69
C ASN A 126 5.42 -5.30 -4.19
N PHE A 127 5.25 -4.03 -4.52
CA PHE A 127 5.16 -3.55 -5.91
C PHE A 127 6.49 -2.97 -6.43
N LYS A 128 6.71 -3.08 -7.75
CA LYS A 128 7.96 -2.66 -8.42
C LYS A 128 8.29 -1.18 -8.21
N GLY A 129 7.28 -0.30 -8.18
CA GLY A 129 7.46 1.15 -7.99
C GLY A 129 7.93 1.52 -6.59
N ARG A 130 7.75 0.62 -5.61
CA ARG A 130 8.05 0.84 -4.19
C ARG A 130 7.51 2.17 -3.65
N GLU A 131 6.26 2.45 -3.99
CA GLU A 131 5.53 3.66 -3.65
C GLU A 131 4.06 3.35 -3.41
N TRP A 132 3.41 4.19 -2.61
CA TRP A 132 1.95 4.26 -2.55
C TRP A 132 1.47 5.15 -3.68
N VAL A 133 0.27 4.90 -4.21
CA VAL A 133 -0.24 5.62 -5.38
C VAL A 133 -1.63 6.17 -5.10
N LEU A 134 -1.78 7.48 -5.25
CA LEU A 134 -3.06 8.16 -5.30
C LEU A 134 -3.47 8.26 -6.76
N ARG A 135 -4.49 7.52 -7.15
CA ARG A 135 -5.01 7.57 -8.51
C ARG A 135 -5.68 8.91 -8.79
N TYR A 136 -5.51 9.44 -10.00
CA TYR A 136 -6.26 10.60 -10.50
C TYR A 136 -7.06 10.25 -11.76
N SER A 137 -6.92 9.04 -12.29
CA SER A 137 -7.76 8.52 -13.36
C SER A 137 -8.76 7.50 -12.83
N GLU A 138 -9.76 7.22 -13.65
CA GLU A 138 -10.68 6.11 -13.45
C GLU A 138 -9.93 4.77 -13.45
N LYS A 139 -10.49 3.78 -12.71
CA LYS A 139 -9.97 2.41 -12.67
C LYS A 139 -11.12 1.40 -12.73
N GLY A 140 -11.43 0.93 -13.93
CA GLY A 140 -12.47 -0.07 -14.18
C GLY A 140 -13.84 0.35 -13.64
N GLY A 141 -14.36 1.50 -14.09
CA GLY A 141 -15.65 2.03 -13.65
C GLY A 141 -15.60 2.84 -12.36
N ARG A 142 -14.47 2.83 -11.63
CA ARG A 142 -14.34 3.56 -10.36
C ARG A 142 -13.78 4.95 -10.60
N GLU A 143 -14.58 5.96 -10.26
CA GLU A 143 -14.19 7.37 -10.27
C GLU A 143 -12.93 7.64 -9.44
N PRO A 144 -12.14 8.67 -9.79
CA PRO A 144 -10.99 9.09 -9.00
C PRO A 144 -11.41 9.63 -7.62
N PRO A 145 -10.51 9.60 -6.62
CA PRO A 145 -10.73 10.21 -5.32
C PRO A 145 -11.07 11.71 -5.39
N THR A 146 -12.01 12.16 -4.56
CA THR A 146 -12.46 13.55 -4.48
C THR A 146 -11.98 14.17 -3.18
N TYR A 147 -11.39 15.37 -3.25
CA TYR A 147 -10.93 16.09 -2.05
C TYR A 147 -12.09 16.45 -1.11
N ILE A 148 -11.87 16.25 0.19
CA ILE A 148 -12.80 16.63 1.26
C ILE A 148 -12.16 17.74 2.09
N GLN A 149 -12.82 18.89 2.12
CA GLN A 149 -12.40 19.98 2.99
C GLN A 149 -12.73 19.65 4.45
N HIS A 150 -11.75 19.83 5.33
CA HIS A 150 -11.83 19.59 6.77
C HIS A 150 -11.06 20.67 7.54
#